data_AF-A0A4R5E8F8-F1
#
_entry.id   AF-A0A4R5E8F8-F1
#
_cell.length_a   1.000
_cell.length_b   1.000
_cell.length_c   1.000
_cell.angle_alpha   90.00
_cell.angle_beta   90.00
_cell.angle_gamma   90.00
#
_symmetry.space_group_name_H-M   'P 1'
#
loop_
_entity.id
_entity.type
_entity.pdbx_description
1 polymer ?
#
loop_
_entity_poly.entity_id
_entity_poly.type
_entity_poly.pdbx_seq_one_letter_code
_entity_poly.pdbx_strand_id
1 'polypeptide(L)'
;MEWIDAATAAERLGVKPATLYAYVSRGALRRRHGDDGRRSLFSAEEVERLARRGRPRNRQPELVIESSVTALGADRPYYRGRDAIELAGTSDFETVATWLWTADPALGQPRDDARGEVWRCEPEALRAAVAAQRGLPEDLLPLDRLQVIATVLGASDPLRHQLDPASVTGTARRLIAGLVDAMPRLGEPRGESIAERLWSRL
;
A
#
# COMPACT_ATOMS: atom_id res chain seq x y z
N MET A 1 11.02 31.10 36.64
CA MET A 1 10.68 29.67 36.46
C MET A 1 9.28 29.45 36.96
N GLU A 2 8.34 29.23 36.04
CA GLU A 2 6.94 28.95 36.35
C GLU A 2 6.78 27.53 36.90
N TRP A 3 6.04 27.39 38.00
CA TRP A 3 5.73 26.11 38.65
C TRP A 3 4.24 25.83 38.49
N ILE A 4 3.90 24.70 37.90
CA ILE A 4 2.53 24.27 37.61
C ILE A 4 2.13 23.08 38.49
N ASP A 5 0.84 22.91 38.73
CA ASP A 5 0.36 21.78 39.53
C ASP A 5 0.42 20.44 38.76
N ALA A 6 0.18 19.35 39.50
CA ALA A 6 0.20 18.00 38.95
C ALA A 6 -0.83 17.78 37.82
N ALA A 7 -1.99 18.43 37.90
CA ALA A 7 -3.08 18.24 36.94
C ALA A 7 -2.68 18.87 35.60
N THR A 8 -2.26 20.14 35.64
CA THR A 8 -1.76 20.87 34.46
C THR A 8 -0.52 20.18 33.87
N ALA A 9 0.42 19.70 34.70
CA ALA A 9 1.61 19.01 34.21
C ALA A 9 1.28 17.68 33.51
N ALA A 10 0.35 16.90 34.06
CA ALA A 10 -0.10 15.65 33.47
C ALA A 10 -0.83 15.87 32.14
N GLU A 11 -1.69 16.90 32.09
CA GLU A 11 -2.40 17.32 30.88
C GLU A 11 -1.43 17.75 29.77
N ARG A 12 -0.45 18.61 30.08
CA ARG A 12 0.56 19.06 29.11
C ARG A 12 1.40 17.92 28.54
N LEU A 13 1.63 16.86 29.32
CA LEU A 13 2.34 15.65 28.87
C LEU A 13 1.41 14.63 28.17
N GLY A 14 0.09 14.79 28.27
CA GLY A 14 -0.88 13.81 27.78
C GLY A 14 -0.82 12.46 28.51
N VAL A 15 -0.49 12.47 29.81
CA VAL A 15 -0.33 11.25 30.63
C VAL A 15 -1.21 11.27 31.87
N LYS A 16 -1.37 10.11 32.51
CA LYS A 16 -2.04 10.00 33.81
C LYS A 16 -1.15 10.53 34.94
N PRO A 17 -1.70 11.03 36.06
CA PRO A 17 -0.90 11.49 37.22
C PRO A 17 0.09 10.44 37.74
N ALA A 18 -0.27 9.16 37.72
CA ALA A 18 0.63 8.07 38.10
C ALA A 18 1.90 8.04 37.23
N THR A 19 1.78 8.27 35.92
CA THR A 19 2.91 8.34 34.98
C THR A 19 3.74 9.61 35.19
N LEU A 20 3.10 10.74 35.52
CA LEU A 20 3.80 11.96 35.91
C LEU A 20 4.72 11.72 37.13
N TYR A 21 4.21 11.07 38.17
CA TYR A 21 5.02 10.73 39.35
C TYR A 21 6.09 9.67 39.06
N ALA A 22 5.87 8.77 38.09
CA ALA A 22 6.91 7.86 37.62
C ALA A 22 8.09 8.62 36.98
N TYR A 23 7.84 9.71 36.24
CA TYR A 23 8.93 10.57 35.73
C TYR A 23 9.72 11.24 36.84
N VAL A 24 9.07 11.64 37.94
CA VAL A 24 9.78 12.15 39.13
C VAL A 24 10.62 11.05 39.77
N SER A 25 10.05 9.87 39.99
CA SER A 25 10.77 8.73 40.59
C SER A 25 11.98 8.29 39.78
N ARG A 26 11.95 8.47 38.46
CA ARG A 26 13.05 8.16 37.54
C ARG A 26 14.02 9.34 37.32
N GLY A 27 13.82 10.46 38.02
CA GLY A 27 14.67 11.64 37.93
C GLY A 27 14.50 12.47 36.64
N ALA A 28 13.46 12.21 35.85
CA ALA A 28 13.19 12.92 34.60
C ALA A 28 12.48 14.27 34.79
N LEU A 29 11.81 14.47 35.93
CA LEU A 29 11.18 15.74 36.33
C LEU A 29 11.49 16.05 37.79
N ARG A 30 11.68 17.33 38.11
CA ARG A 30 11.79 17.81 39.48
C ARG A 30 10.41 18.17 40.04
N ARG A 31 10.23 17.83 41.32
CA ARG A 31 9.04 18.15 42.11
C ARG A 31 9.42 19.06 43.26
N ARG A 32 8.59 20.07 43.53
CA ARG A 32 8.64 20.88 44.76
C ARG A 32 7.29 20.79 45.48
N HIS A 33 7.29 20.96 46.80
CA HIS A 33 6.05 21.15 47.56
C HIS A 33 5.61 22.61 47.46
N GLY A 34 4.32 22.83 47.21
CA GLY A 34 3.71 24.17 47.29
C GLY A 34 3.79 24.73 48.69
N ASP A 35 3.50 26.04 48.83
CA ASP A 35 3.63 26.75 50.11
C ASP A 35 2.67 26.21 51.19
N ASP A 36 1.63 25.46 50.80
CA ASP A 36 0.70 24.75 51.69
C ASP A 36 1.18 23.34 52.10
N GLY A 37 2.33 22.88 51.59
CA GLY A 37 2.91 21.55 51.80
C GLY A 37 2.12 20.38 51.21
N ARG A 38 0.86 20.61 50.81
CA ARG A 38 -0.09 19.57 50.38
C ARG A 38 -0.03 19.33 48.88
N ARG A 39 0.34 20.33 48.08
CA ARG A 39 0.36 20.22 46.62
C ARG A 39 1.78 20.00 46.10
N SER A 40 1.90 19.14 45.10
CA SER A 40 3.14 18.96 44.35
C SER A 40 3.13 19.89 43.14
N LEU A 41 4.21 20.66 43.01
CA LEU A 41 4.46 21.57 41.90
C LEU A 41 5.59 21.05 41.02
N PHE A 42 5.49 21.31 39.73
CA PHE A 42 6.38 20.82 38.68
C PHE A 42 6.89 22.00 37.85
N SER A 43 8.15 21.96 37.41
CA SER A 43 8.70 23.00 36.54
C SER A 43 8.05 22.93 35.17
N ALA A 44 7.39 24.02 34.75
CA ALA A 44 6.74 24.09 33.44
C ALA A 44 7.74 23.86 32.29
N GLU A 45 8.98 24.34 32.45
CA GLU A 45 10.04 24.21 31.45
C GLU A 45 10.53 22.75 31.31
N GLU A 46 10.64 22.02 32.43
CA GLU A 46 11.02 20.60 32.41
C GLU A 46 9.93 19.73 31.79
N VAL A 47 8.67 20.01 32.13
CA VAL A 47 7.48 19.37 31.56
C VAL A 47 7.45 19.58 30.05
N GLU A 48 7.64 20.81 29.59
CA GLU A 48 7.64 21.15 28.17
C GLU A 48 8.82 20.49 27.43
N ARG A 49 10.02 20.50 28.01
CA ARG A 49 11.20 19.82 27.46
C ARG A 49 11.01 18.30 27.38
N LEU A 50 10.33 17.71 28.36
CA LEU A 50 10.01 16.29 28.35
C LEU A 50 8.94 15.97 27.31
N ALA A 51 7.91 16.80 27.16
CA ALA A 51 6.88 16.66 26.12
C ALA A 51 7.51 16.66 24.71
N ARG A 52 8.48 17.54 24.48
CA ARG A 52 9.25 17.60 23.22
C ARG A 52 10.12 16.37 22.96
N ARG A 53 10.61 15.71 24.01
CA ARG A 53 11.46 14.50 23.90
C ARG A 53 10.66 13.19 23.84
N GLY A 54 9.52 13.14 24.52
CA GLY A 54 8.68 11.95 24.69
C GLY A 54 7.65 11.75 23.57
N ARG A 55 7.42 12.76 22.71
CA ARG A 55 6.61 12.57 21.51
C ARG A 55 7.39 11.65 20.56
N PRO A 56 6.87 10.45 20.22
CA PRO A 56 7.52 9.60 19.24
C PRO A 56 7.66 10.40 17.95
N ARG A 57 8.90 10.60 17.48
CA ARG A 57 9.21 11.10 16.13
C ARG A 57 8.79 10.13 15.02
N ASN A 58 7.95 9.14 15.33
CA ASN A 58 7.66 7.98 14.48
C ASN A 58 6.21 7.91 14.00
N ARG A 59 5.48 9.04 13.98
CA ARG A 59 4.43 9.20 12.97
C ARG A 59 5.08 9.92 11.81
N GLN A 60 5.54 9.14 10.83
CA GLN A 60 5.67 9.66 9.48
C GLN A 60 4.35 10.40 9.17
N PRO A 61 4.38 11.60 8.56
CA PRO A 61 3.14 12.22 8.15
C PRO A 61 2.36 11.21 7.33
N GLU A 62 1.09 10.98 7.68
CA GLU A 62 0.19 10.21 6.83
C GLU A 62 0.23 10.87 5.46
N LEU A 63 0.86 10.20 4.51
CA LEU A 63 1.00 10.70 3.16
C LEU A 63 -0.39 10.56 2.51
N VAL A 64 -1.19 11.62 2.62
CA VAL A 64 -2.50 11.68 1.97
C VAL A 64 -2.26 12.00 0.50
N ILE A 65 -2.35 10.97 -0.35
CA ILE A 65 -2.36 11.13 -1.81
C ILE A 65 -3.81 11.26 -2.25
N GLU A 66 -4.17 12.39 -2.84
CA GLU A 66 -5.46 12.54 -3.52
C GLU A 66 -5.49 11.62 -4.75
N SER A 67 -6.53 10.79 -4.86
CA SER A 67 -6.70 9.83 -5.94
C SER A 67 -8.14 9.86 -6.47
N SER A 68 -8.27 9.78 -7.78
CA SER A 68 -9.56 9.64 -8.48
C SER A 68 -9.80 8.22 -9.00
N VAL A 69 -8.98 7.24 -8.57
CA VAL A 69 -9.01 5.86 -9.09
C VAL A 69 -10.08 5.01 -8.41
N THR A 70 -10.08 4.97 -7.08
CA THR A 70 -11.00 4.13 -6.30
C THR A 70 -11.60 4.92 -5.15
N ALA A 71 -12.91 4.89 -5.03
CA ALA A 71 -13.64 5.38 -3.86
C ALA A 71 -14.27 4.19 -3.13
N LEU A 72 -14.00 4.06 -1.84
CA LEU A 72 -14.64 3.07 -0.98
C LEU A 72 -15.91 3.70 -0.42
N GLY A 73 -17.07 3.36 -0.99
CA GLY A 73 -18.37 3.77 -0.47
C GLY A 73 -18.76 2.98 0.79
N ALA A 74 -19.87 3.36 1.42
CA ALA A 74 -20.38 2.68 2.61
C ALA A 74 -20.64 1.18 2.39
N ASP A 75 -21.16 0.83 1.22
CA ASP A 75 -21.60 -0.55 0.91
C ASP A 75 -20.74 -1.23 -0.17
N ARG A 76 -20.04 -0.46 -1.01
CA ARG A 76 -19.37 -1.00 -2.20
C ARG A 76 -18.22 -0.11 -2.70
N PRO A 77 -17.23 -0.69 -3.38
CA PRO A 77 -16.17 0.06 -4.04
C PRO A 77 -16.62 0.61 -5.39
N TYR A 78 -16.11 1.79 -5.73
CA TYR A 78 -16.31 2.44 -7.01
C TYR A 78 -14.97 2.69 -7.69
N TYR A 79 -14.87 2.32 -8.96
CA TYR A 79 -13.74 2.65 -9.82
C TYR A 79 -14.09 3.89 -10.63
N ARG A 80 -13.35 4.99 -10.45
CA ARG A 80 -13.57 6.27 -11.13
C ARG A 80 -15.07 6.68 -11.21
N GLY A 81 -15.82 6.43 -10.13
CA GLY A 81 -17.26 6.73 -10.02
C GLY A 81 -18.24 5.64 -10.50
N ARG A 82 -17.77 4.51 -11.03
CA ARG A 82 -18.61 3.37 -11.43
C ARG A 82 -18.55 2.22 -10.44
N ASP A 83 -19.67 1.51 -10.26
CA ASP A 83 -19.78 0.37 -9.36
C ASP A 83 -18.83 -0.76 -9.81
N ALA A 84 -17.88 -1.14 -8.95
CA ALA A 84 -16.89 -2.16 -9.28
C ALA A 84 -17.49 -3.57 -9.39
N ILE A 85 -18.62 -3.84 -8.71
CA ILE A 85 -19.33 -5.11 -8.79
C ILE A 85 -20.09 -5.23 -10.11
N GLU A 86 -20.70 -4.14 -10.57
CA GLU A 86 -21.31 -4.08 -11.90
C GLU A 86 -20.26 -4.35 -12.98
N LEU A 87 -19.12 -3.65 -12.92
CA LEU A 87 -18.00 -3.83 -13.85
C LEU A 87 -17.51 -5.29 -13.89
N ALA A 88 -17.45 -5.97 -12.75
CA ALA A 88 -17.04 -7.38 -12.69
C ALA A 88 -18.00 -8.33 -13.43
N GLY A 89 -19.27 -7.95 -13.59
CA GLY A 89 -20.27 -8.71 -14.33
C GLY A 89 -20.39 -8.34 -15.81
N THR A 90 -19.96 -7.13 -16.20
CA THR A 90 -20.23 -6.56 -17.53
C THR A 90 -18.98 -6.28 -18.36
N SER A 91 -17.78 -6.41 -17.79
CA SER A 91 -16.53 -6.00 -18.46
C SER A 91 -15.40 -6.98 -18.18
N ASP A 92 -14.53 -7.17 -19.18
CA ASP A 92 -13.32 -7.98 -19.00
C ASP A 92 -12.27 -7.23 -18.16
N PHE A 93 -11.34 -8.00 -17.60
CA PHE A 93 -10.29 -7.46 -16.73
C PHE A 93 -9.42 -6.45 -17.47
N GLU A 94 -9.04 -6.75 -18.72
CA GLU A 94 -8.16 -5.94 -19.54
C GLU A 94 -8.76 -4.57 -19.89
N THR A 95 -10.06 -4.50 -20.17
CA THR A 95 -10.76 -3.23 -20.43
C THR A 95 -10.81 -2.38 -19.17
N VAL A 96 -11.22 -2.97 -18.03
CA VAL A 96 -11.31 -2.24 -16.76
C VAL A 96 -9.94 -1.73 -16.33
N ALA A 97 -8.90 -2.58 -16.39
CA ALA A 97 -7.54 -2.20 -16.02
C ALA A 97 -6.97 -1.11 -16.95
N THR A 98 -7.17 -1.22 -18.27
CA THR A 98 -6.74 -0.16 -19.21
C THR A 98 -7.45 1.15 -18.93
N TRP A 99 -8.77 1.11 -18.72
CA TRP A 99 -9.55 2.30 -18.39
C TRP A 99 -9.09 2.94 -17.07
N LEU A 100 -8.76 2.14 -16.04
CA LEU A 100 -8.23 2.65 -14.79
C LEU A 100 -6.92 3.42 -14.98
N TRP A 101 -6.03 2.93 -15.85
CA TRP A 101 -4.75 3.58 -16.14
C TRP A 101 -4.89 4.83 -17.03
N THR A 102 -5.69 4.77 -18.10
CA THR A 102 -5.75 5.85 -19.11
C THR A 102 -6.83 6.88 -18.83
N ALA A 103 -7.82 6.56 -17.99
CA ALA A 103 -9.05 7.33 -17.80
C ALA A 103 -9.83 7.60 -19.10
N ASP A 104 -9.64 6.78 -20.14
CA ASP A 104 -10.31 6.95 -21.43
C ASP A 104 -11.82 6.66 -21.30
N PRO A 105 -12.71 7.66 -21.52
CA PRO A 105 -14.15 7.49 -21.39
C PRO A 105 -14.74 6.47 -22.38
N ALA A 106 -14.07 6.20 -23.51
CA ALA A 106 -14.51 5.22 -24.50
C ALA A 106 -14.36 3.77 -24.02
N LEU A 107 -13.36 3.49 -23.16
CA LEU A 107 -13.13 2.17 -22.55
C LEU A 107 -13.96 1.92 -21.30
N GLY A 108 -14.57 2.98 -20.76
CA GLY A 108 -15.38 2.88 -19.57
C GLY A 108 -16.83 2.43 -19.82
N GLN A 109 -17.26 2.35 -21.08
CA GLN A 109 -18.63 1.97 -21.41
C GLN A 109 -18.72 0.44 -21.58
N PRO A 110 -19.81 -0.21 -21.16
CA PRO A 110 -20.06 -1.61 -21.48
C PRO A 110 -20.03 -1.80 -22.99
N ARG A 111 -19.26 -2.77 -23.47
CA ARG A 111 -19.15 -3.09 -24.89
C ARG A 111 -19.56 -4.55 -25.11
N ASP A 112 -20.52 -4.77 -25.99
CA ASP A 112 -21.00 -6.11 -26.35
C ASP A 112 -19.98 -6.89 -27.22
N ASP A 113 -18.95 -6.22 -27.76
CA ASP A 113 -18.04 -6.75 -28.78
C ASP A 113 -16.54 -6.73 -28.42
N ALA A 114 -16.19 -6.27 -27.22
CA ALA A 114 -14.80 -5.98 -26.90
C ALA A 114 -14.04 -7.25 -26.47
N ARG A 115 -13.58 -8.05 -27.44
CA ARG A 115 -12.33 -8.79 -27.23
C ARG A 115 -11.19 -7.77 -27.27
N GLY A 116 -10.73 -7.36 -26.10
CA GLY A 116 -9.60 -6.46 -25.95
C GLY A 116 -8.31 -7.02 -26.55
N GLU A 117 -7.29 -6.16 -26.65
CA GLU A 117 -5.93 -6.56 -26.99
C GLU A 117 -5.45 -7.68 -26.07
N VAL A 118 -4.95 -8.79 -26.62
CA VAL A 118 -4.37 -9.88 -25.82
C VAL A 118 -3.03 -9.44 -25.25
N TRP A 119 -2.94 -9.33 -23.92
CA TRP A 119 -1.71 -8.90 -23.28
C TRP A 119 -0.65 -10.00 -23.28
N ARG A 120 0.55 -9.69 -23.76
CA ARG A 120 1.67 -10.63 -23.79
C ARG A 120 2.89 -10.02 -23.11
N CYS A 121 3.69 -10.87 -22.49
CA CYS A 121 5.04 -10.53 -22.04
C CYS A 121 6.03 -10.78 -23.17
N GLU A 122 7.13 -10.04 -23.19
CA GLU A 122 8.22 -10.31 -24.13
C GLU A 122 8.78 -11.73 -23.93
N PRO A 123 8.94 -12.55 -25.01
CA PRO A 123 9.33 -13.95 -24.86
C PRO A 123 10.66 -14.17 -24.15
N GLU A 124 11.61 -13.24 -24.27
CA GLU A 124 12.90 -13.31 -23.59
C GLU A 124 12.77 -13.02 -22.08
N ALA A 125 12.03 -11.97 -21.71
CA ALA A 125 11.76 -11.66 -20.31
C ALA A 125 10.97 -12.79 -19.62
N LEU A 126 9.99 -13.37 -20.33
CA LEU A 126 9.23 -14.52 -19.84
C LEU A 126 10.14 -15.75 -19.60
N ARG A 127 11.03 -16.07 -20.56
CA ARG A 127 12.00 -17.17 -20.38
C ARG A 127 12.92 -16.92 -19.19
N ALA A 128 13.39 -15.69 -18.99
CA ALA A 128 14.21 -15.32 -17.84
C ALA A 128 13.44 -15.50 -16.52
N ALA A 129 12.19 -15.05 -16.44
CA ALA A 129 11.36 -15.20 -15.25
C ALA A 129 11.04 -16.66 -14.90
N VAL A 130 10.80 -17.51 -15.91
CA VAL A 130 10.65 -18.96 -15.72
C VAL A 130 11.97 -19.60 -15.27
N ALA A 131 13.10 -19.21 -15.87
CA ALA A 131 14.41 -19.75 -15.51
C ALA A 131 14.83 -19.38 -14.08
N ALA A 132 14.52 -18.17 -13.62
CA ALA A 132 14.82 -17.70 -12.27
C ALA A 132 14.09 -18.48 -11.16
N GLN A 133 13.01 -19.17 -11.50
CA GLN A 133 12.26 -20.00 -10.56
C GLN A 133 12.77 -21.44 -10.50
N ARG A 134 13.76 -21.82 -11.32
CA ARG A 134 14.32 -23.18 -11.31
C ARG A 134 15.00 -23.47 -9.97
N GLY A 135 14.62 -24.58 -9.34
CA GLY A 135 15.16 -25.01 -8.04
C GLY A 135 14.44 -24.41 -6.82
N LEU A 136 13.42 -23.57 -7.03
CA LEU A 136 12.52 -23.19 -5.93
C LEU A 136 11.66 -24.38 -5.50
N PRO A 137 11.29 -24.47 -4.21
CA PRO A 137 10.40 -25.53 -3.71
C PRO A 137 9.08 -25.62 -4.49
N GLU A 138 8.58 -26.83 -4.71
CA GLU A 138 7.32 -27.05 -5.43
C GLU A 138 6.11 -26.48 -4.67
N ASP A 139 6.15 -26.50 -3.34
CA ASP A 139 5.13 -25.99 -2.42
C ASP A 139 5.24 -24.48 -2.13
N LEU A 140 6.17 -23.78 -2.80
CA LEU A 140 6.33 -22.34 -2.64
C LEU A 140 5.04 -21.61 -3.01
N LEU A 141 4.59 -20.71 -2.13
CA LEU A 141 3.33 -20.00 -2.30
C LEU A 141 3.31 -19.17 -3.59
N PRO A 142 2.15 -19.03 -4.25
CA PRO A 142 2.04 -18.21 -5.44
C PRO A 142 2.55 -16.78 -5.25
N LEU A 143 2.30 -16.18 -4.08
CA LEU A 143 2.75 -14.83 -3.77
C LEU A 143 4.28 -14.69 -3.78
N ASP A 144 5.02 -15.67 -3.27
CA ASP A 144 6.48 -15.65 -3.25
C ASP A 144 7.05 -15.80 -4.68
N ARG A 145 6.42 -16.63 -5.50
CA ARG A 145 6.77 -16.77 -6.93
C ARG A 145 6.55 -15.46 -7.68
N LEU A 146 5.41 -14.80 -7.45
CA LEU A 146 5.09 -13.51 -8.08
C LEU A 146 6.14 -12.44 -7.75
N GLN A 147 6.71 -12.44 -6.54
CA GLN A 147 7.80 -11.51 -6.19
C GLN A 147 9.08 -11.76 -6.99
N VAL A 148 9.47 -13.03 -7.17
CA VAL A 148 10.62 -13.40 -8.00
C VAL A 148 10.38 -13.01 -9.46
N ILE A 149 9.20 -13.35 -9.99
CA ILE A 149 8.81 -13.03 -11.36
C ILE A 149 8.82 -11.51 -11.57
N ALA A 150 8.19 -10.73 -10.70
CA ALA A 150 8.14 -9.27 -10.79
C ALA A 150 9.54 -8.65 -10.82
N THR A 151 10.44 -9.15 -9.97
CA THR A 151 11.84 -8.69 -9.89
C THR A 151 12.57 -8.91 -11.21
N VAL A 152 12.44 -10.10 -11.81
CA VAL A 152 13.08 -10.44 -13.08
C VAL A 152 12.50 -9.63 -14.22
N LEU A 153 11.16 -9.57 -14.33
CA LEU A 153 10.50 -8.81 -15.38
C LEU A 153 10.84 -7.32 -15.31
N GLY A 154 10.86 -6.73 -14.12
CA GLY A 154 11.26 -5.34 -13.92
C GLY A 154 12.73 -5.08 -14.28
N ALA A 155 13.63 -6.03 -14.00
CA ALA A 155 15.04 -5.92 -14.39
C ALA A 155 15.26 -6.08 -15.90
N SER A 156 14.41 -6.88 -16.56
CA SER A 156 14.48 -7.16 -18.00
C SER A 156 13.71 -6.14 -18.87
N ASP A 157 12.93 -5.22 -18.30
CA ASP A 157 12.17 -4.23 -19.07
C ASP A 157 13.09 -3.13 -19.63
N PRO A 158 13.25 -3.03 -20.97
CA PRO A 158 14.06 -1.98 -21.58
C PRO A 158 13.46 -0.58 -21.38
N LEU A 159 12.16 -0.47 -21.07
CA LEU A 159 11.45 0.79 -20.87
C LEU A 159 11.29 1.16 -19.40
N ARG A 160 11.94 0.47 -18.46
CA ARG A 160 11.74 0.66 -17.00
C ARG A 160 12.01 2.08 -16.46
N HIS A 161 12.68 2.92 -17.23
CA HIS A 161 12.96 4.32 -16.90
C HIS A 161 12.09 5.32 -17.66
N GLN A 162 11.26 4.86 -18.60
CA GLN A 162 10.34 5.70 -19.36
C GLN A 162 9.05 5.87 -18.56
N LEU A 163 8.75 7.12 -18.22
CA LEU A 163 7.61 7.47 -17.37
C LEU A 163 6.46 8.12 -18.16
N ASP A 164 6.53 8.13 -19.49
CA ASP A 164 5.41 8.61 -20.30
C ASP A 164 4.21 7.65 -20.17
N PRO A 165 2.97 8.14 -20.26
CA PRO A 165 1.79 7.32 -19.99
C PRO A 165 1.65 6.07 -20.86
N ALA A 166 2.08 6.13 -22.13
CA ALA A 166 1.97 5.01 -23.06
C ALA A 166 2.96 3.90 -22.69
N SER A 167 4.20 4.26 -22.37
CA SER A 167 5.22 3.31 -21.90
C SER A 167 4.83 2.64 -20.59
N VAL A 168 4.36 3.42 -19.60
CA VAL A 168 3.90 2.89 -18.30
C VAL A 168 2.73 1.91 -18.48
N THR A 169 1.75 2.28 -19.29
CA THR A 169 0.60 1.41 -19.60
C THR A 169 1.05 0.11 -20.29
N GLY A 170 1.94 0.22 -21.29
CA GLY A 170 2.50 -0.95 -21.96
C GLY A 170 3.28 -1.87 -21.01
N THR A 171 4.08 -1.29 -20.11
CA THR A 171 4.82 -2.04 -19.10
C THR A 171 3.88 -2.73 -18.12
N ALA A 172 2.81 -2.08 -17.68
CA ALA A 172 1.81 -2.69 -16.81
C ALA A 172 1.15 -3.93 -17.47
N ARG A 173 0.76 -3.83 -18.75
CA ARG A 173 0.21 -4.96 -19.52
C ARG A 173 1.19 -6.13 -19.62
N ARG A 174 2.44 -5.85 -20.01
CA ARG A 174 3.51 -6.87 -20.13
C ARG A 174 3.83 -7.53 -18.78
N LEU A 175 3.86 -6.73 -17.71
CA LEU A 175 4.14 -7.21 -16.35
C LEU A 175 3.03 -8.17 -15.88
N ILE A 176 1.76 -7.79 -16.02
CA ILE A 176 0.63 -8.65 -15.61
C ILE A 176 0.60 -9.95 -16.43
N ALA A 177 0.78 -9.86 -17.75
CA ALA A 177 0.88 -11.04 -18.59
C ALA A 177 2.03 -11.96 -18.17
N GLY A 178 3.20 -11.39 -17.88
CA GLY A 178 4.38 -12.15 -17.44
C GLY A 178 4.21 -12.78 -16.06
N LEU A 179 3.57 -12.09 -15.12
CA LEU A 179 3.23 -12.61 -13.79
C LEU A 179 2.36 -13.87 -13.90
N VAL A 180 1.37 -13.87 -14.79
CA VAL A 180 0.53 -15.04 -15.04
C VAL A 180 1.27 -16.13 -15.80
N ASP A 181 1.94 -15.77 -16.90
CA ASP A 181 2.50 -16.76 -17.82
C ASP A 181 3.74 -17.48 -17.27
N ALA A 182 4.48 -16.83 -16.37
CA ALA A 182 5.67 -17.39 -15.73
C ALA A 182 5.37 -18.31 -14.54
N MET A 183 4.13 -18.34 -14.02
CA MET A 183 3.73 -19.27 -12.96
C MET A 183 3.75 -20.73 -13.45
N PRO A 184 3.99 -21.74 -12.60
CA PRO A 184 3.83 -23.14 -12.99
C PRO A 184 2.42 -23.43 -13.56
N ARG A 185 2.33 -24.30 -14.58
CA ARG A 185 1.03 -24.75 -15.11
C ARG A 185 0.52 -25.92 -14.28
N LEU A 186 -0.74 -25.81 -13.87
CA LEU A 186 -1.49 -26.86 -13.17
C LEU A 186 -2.56 -27.50 -14.09
N GLY A 187 -2.84 -26.90 -15.24
CA GLY A 187 -3.75 -27.43 -16.26
C GLY A 187 -3.65 -26.68 -17.59
N GLU A 188 -4.65 -26.88 -18.44
CA GLU A 188 -4.77 -26.17 -19.72
C GLU A 188 -5.47 -24.82 -19.56
N PRO A 189 -5.03 -23.76 -20.27
CA PRO A 189 -5.70 -22.46 -20.27
C PRO A 189 -7.07 -22.56 -20.95
N ARG A 190 -8.02 -21.76 -20.46
CA ARG A 190 -9.39 -21.73 -21.01
C ARG A 190 -9.57 -20.80 -22.20
N GLY A 191 -8.53 -20.04 -22.54
CA GLY A 191 -8.55 -18.99 -23.55
C GLY A 191 -7.31 -18.10 -23.47
N GLU A 192 -7.40 -16.91 -24.04
CA GLU A 192 -6.25 -16.00 -24.20
C GLU A 192 -6.25 -14.80 -23.24
N SER A 193 -7.38 -14.51 -22.61
CA SER A 193 -7.45 -13.44 -21.60
C SER A 193 -6.56 -13.75 -20.39
N ILE A 194 -6.24 -12.71 -19.62
CA ILE A 194 -5.49 -12.83 -18.36
C ILE A 194 -6.21 -13.79 -17.40
N ALA A 195 -7.53 -13.65 -17.24
CA ALA A 195 -8.31 -14.49 -16.33
C ALA A 195 -8.32 -15.96 -16.78
N GLU A 196 -8.51 -16.22 -18.07
CA GLU A 196 -8.54 -17.59 -18.62
C GLU A 196 -7.18 -18.28 -18.57
N ARG A 197 -6.09 -17.52 -18.75
CA ARG A 197 -4.73 -18.05 -18.58
C ARG A 197 -4.40 -18.26 -17.12
N LEU A 198 -4.78 -17.35 -16.23
CA LEU A 198 -4.58 -17.48 -14.79
C LEU A 198 -5.28 -18.73 -14.24
N TRP A 199 -6.44 -19.10 -14.78
CA TRP A 199 -7.14 -20.33 -14.40
C TRP A 199 -6.27 -21.59 -14.52
N SER A 200 -5.33 -21.63 -15.45
CA SER A 200 -4.40 -22.77 -15.61
C SER A 200 -3.25 -22.81 -14.59
N ARG A 201 -3.17 -21.83 -13.68
CA ARG A 201 -2.05 -21.60 -12.74
C ARG A 201 -2.51 -21.62 -11.27
N LEU A 202 -3.81 -21.69 -11.01
CA LEU A 202 -4.45 -21.78 -9.69
C LEU A 202 -4.86 -23.23 -9.40
#